data_AF-A0A0F9B4T2-F1
#
_entry.id   AF-A0A0F9B4T2-F1
#
_cell.length_a   1.000
_cell.length_b   1.000
_cell.length_c   1.000
_cell.angle_alpha   90.00
_cell.angle_beta   90.00
_cell.angle_gamma   90.00
#
_symmetry.space_group_name_H-M   'P 1'
#
loop_
_entity.id
_entity.type
_entity.pdbx_description
1 polymer ?
#
loop_
_entity_poly.entity_id
_entity_poly.type
_entity_poly.pdbx_seq_one_letter_code
_entity_poly.pdbx_strand_id
1 'polypeptide(L)'
;MDYKDVSFSLKDTFVQKYKWRQPQWGPLGYFTYKRTYARPLSANKTEEFWQTLKRVVEGCFVIQKQHCHHYYLPWNERRSQRSAQEMFKRMWEFKFLPPGRGLWAMGSDFAFKKGGACLNNCGFVSTKDIGSSLSTPFIWLMDMSLLGVGVGFDTKGAFQDREVFLREPRPTKDTHVVEDSREGWVAVFKRILDAYDGKDSMPEFFDYSDIRPEGQSSKALGVLLPGLHLLKSWFYGPPRN
;
A
#
# COMPACT_ATOMS: atom_id res chain seq x y z
N MET A 1 7.42 6.74 20.30
CA MET A 1 8.56 5.88 19.90
C MET A 1 8.61 5.90 18.38
N ASP A 2 9.72 6.40 17.85
CA ASP A 2 9.99 6.35 16.41
C ASP A 2 10.26 4.89 16.03
N TYR A 3 9.89 4.46 14.82
CA TYR A 3 10.19 3.11 14.32
C TYR A 3 11.70 2.83 14.32
N LYS A 4 12.53 3.88 14.39
CA LYS A 4 13.98 3.84 14.50
C LYS A 4 14.51 3.39 15.87
N ASP A 5 13.70 3.42 16.92
CA ASP A 5 14.16 3.17 18.30
C ASP A 5 14.46 1.67 18.57
N VAL A 6 13.96 0.78 17.71
CA VAL A 6 14.13 -0.67 17.83
C VAL A 6 14.70 -1.23 16.53
N SER A 7 15.95 -1.68 16.56
CA SER A 7 16.61 -2.27 15.40
C SER A 7 16.88 -3.78 15.57
N PHE A 8 16.92 -4.46 14.43
CA PHE A 8 17.37 -5.84 14.28
C PHE A 8 18.16 -5.96 12.98
N SER A 9 19.30 -6.65 13.03
CA SER A 9 20.10 -6.93 11.85
C SER A 9 20.68 -8.33 11.89
N LEU A 10 20.69 -9.03 10.77
CA LEU A 10 21.36 -10.31 10.62
C LEU A 10 22.87 -10.11 10.81
N LYS A 11 23.53 -11.08 11.47
CA LYS A 11 24.99 -11.04 11.61
C LYS A 11 25.67 -10.99 10.24
N ASP A 12 26.62 -10.08 10.07
CA ASP A 12 27.37 -9.95 8.81
C ASP A 12 28.08 -11.25 8.42
N THR A 13 28.66 -11.96 9.39
CA THR A 13 29.29 -13.26 9.17
C THR A 13 28.36 -14.31 8.56
N PHE A 14 27.05 -14.21 8.79
CA PHE A 14 26.05 -15.04 8.13
C PHE A 14 25.77 -14.56 6.71
N VAL A 15 25.50 -13.25 6.52
CA VAL A 15 25.13 -12.67 5.22
C VAL A 15 26.26 -12.80 4.19
N GLN A 16 27.53 -12.69 4.61
CA GLN A 16 28.68 -12.81 3.71
C GLN A 16 28.74 -14.16 2.97
N LYS A 17 28.12 -15.22 3.51
CA LYS A 17 28.05 -16.54 2.86
C LYS A 17 27.23 -16.53 1.56
N TYR A 18 26.39 -15.51 1.36
CA TYR A 18 25.48 -15.37 0.23
C TYR A 18 25.89 -14.24 -0.71
N LYS A 19 26.80 -13.36 -0.27
CA LYS A 19 27.33 -12.27 -1.09
C LYS A 19 28.05 -12.86 -2.30
N TRP A 20 27.80 -12.28 -3.47
CA TRP A 20 28.37 -12.74 -4.76
C TRP A 20 27.97 -14.15 -5.19
N ARG A 21 26.94 -14.74 -4.56
CA ARG A 21 26.35 -16.01 -4.98
C ARG A 21 24.95 -15.77 -5.54
N GLN A 22 24.46 -16.74 -6.28
CA GLN A 22 23.07 -16.81 -6.73
C GLN A 22 22.43 -18.08 -6.16
N PRO A 23 21.15 -18.03 -5.78
CA PRO A 23 20.40 -19.26 -5.47
C PRO A 23 20.19 -20.08 -6.75
N GLN A 24 19.63 -21.28 -6.60
CA GLN A 24 19.25 -22.12 -7.73
C GLN A 24 18.00 -21.57 -8.42
N TRP A 25 18.19 -20.59 -9.31
CA TRP A 25 17.10 -20.01 -10.09
C TRP A 25 16.52 -21.01 -11.09
N GLY A 26 15.21 -20.96 -11.29
CA GLY A 26 14.60 -21.50 -12.50
C GLY A 26 14.94 -20.68 -13.75
N PRO A 27 14.57 -21.15 -14.95
CA PRO A 27 14.99 -20.56 -16.23
C PRO A 27 14.70 -19.05 -16.36
N LEU A 28 13.60 -18.57 -15.78
CA LEU A 28 13.17 -17.16 -15.82
C LEU A 28 13.26 -16.45 -14.47
N GLY A 29 13.76 -17.14 -13.43
CA GLY A 29 13.67 -16.69 -12.04
C GLY A 29 14.43 -15.39 -11.79
N TYR A 30 15.70 -15.36 -12.17
CA TYR A 30 16.56 -14.19 -11.95
C TYR A 30 16.06 -12.96 -12.71
N PHE A 31 15.71 -13.11 -13.99
CA PHE A 31 15.18 -12.03 -14.81
C PHE A 31 13.88 -11.46 -14.22
N THR A 32 12.95 -12.35 -13.83
CA THR A 32 11.68 -11.94 -13.19
C THR A 32 11.94 -11.23 -11.87
N TYR A 33 12.89 -11.70 -11.06
CA TYR A 33 13.27 -11.05 -9.82
C TYR A 33 13.83 -9.63 -10.05
N LYS A 34 14.82 -9.49 -10.95
CA LYS A 34 15.48 -8.20 -11.20
C LYS A 34 14.52 -7.15 -11.75
N ARG A 35 13.57 -7.54 -12.60
CA ARG A 35 12.60 -6.60 -13.19
C ARG A 35 11.44 -6.23 -12.26
N THR A 36 11.06 -7.10 -11.32
CA THR A 36 9.81 -6.95 -10.55
C THR A 36 10.04 -6.67 -9.06
N TYR A 37 11.04 -7.29 -8.44
CA TYR A 37 11.19 -7.30 -6.97
C TYR A 37 12.46 -6.62 -6.44
N ALA A 38 13.48 -6.47 -7.28
CA ALA A 38 14.73 -5.83 -6.90
C ALA A 38 14.54 -4.31 -6.80
N ARG A 39 14.60 -3.76 -5.58
CA ARG A 39 14.45 -2.32 -5.38
C ARG A 39 15.69 -1.56 -5.88
N PRO A 40 15.54 -0.31 -6.36
CA PRO A 40 16.68 0.54 -6.67
C PRO A 40 17.47 0.89 -5.39
N LEU A 41 18.78 0.71 -5.46
CA LEU A 41 19.77 1.17 -4.46
C LEU A 41 20.39 2.51 -4.88
N SER A 42 20.51 2.74 -6.17
CA SER A 42 20.97 3.99 -6.81
C SER A 42 20.46 4.02 -8.26
N ALA A 43 20.72 5.10 -9.00
CA ALA A 43 20.21 5.29 -10.37
C ALA A 43 20.43 4.08 -11.31
N ASN A 44 21.59 3.41 -11.20
CA ASN A 44 21.96 2.30 -12.09
C ASN A 44 22.14 0.96 -11.37
N LYS A 45 21.66 0.84 -10.13
CA LYS A 45 21.86 -0.37 -9.33
C LYS A 45 20.61 -0.74 -8.57
N THR A 46 20.18 -1.98 -8.73
CA THR A 46 19.10 -2.59 -7.95
C THR A 46 19.66 -3.65 -7.00
N GLU A 47 18.86 -4.03 -6.01
CA GLU A 47 19.18 -5.11 -5.09
C GLU A 47 19.59 -6.39 -5.82
N GLU A 48 20.58 -7.09 -5.28
CA GLU A 48 20.74 -8.53 -5.48
C GLU A 48 19.88 -9.31 -4.49
N PHE A 49 19.55 -10.56 -4.82
CA PHE A 49 18.54 -11.32 -4.08
C PHE A 49 18.85 -11.44 -2.59
N TRP A 50 20.12 -11.64 -2.21
CA TRP A 50 20.53 -11.66 -0.80
C TRP A 50 20.23 -10.34 -0.06
N GLN A 51 20.28 -9.19 -0.74
CA GLN A 51 19.95 -7.88 -0.17
C GLN A 51 18.45 -7.76 0.05
N THR A 52 17.64 -8.20 -0.93
CA THR A 52 16.18 -8.29 -0.77
C THR A 52 15.82 -9.20 0.40
N LEU A 53 16.42 -10.40 0.48
CA LEU A 53 16.16 -11.32 1.59
C LEU A 53 16.59 -10.73 2.94
N LYS A 54 17.75 -10.07 3.01
CA LYS A 54 18.20 -9.38 4.23
C LYS A 54 17.17 -8.35 4.67
N ARG A 55 16.76 -7.46 3.77
CA ARG A 55 15.75 -6.42 4.04
C ARG A 55 14.43 -7.01 4.51
N VAL A 56 13.92 -8.01 3.81
CA VAL A 56 12.63 -8.65 4.12
C VAL A 56 12.67 -9.33 5.49
N VAL A 57 13.70 -10.15 5.75
CA VAL A 57 13.85 -10.87 7.01
C VAL A 57 14.06 -9.90 8.18
N GLU A 58 14.97 -8.94 8.03
CA GLU A 58 15.18 -7.93 9.08
C GLU A 58 13.91 -7.12 9.35
N GLY A 59 13.16 -6.75 8.29
CA GLY A 59 11.87 -6.09 8.42
C GLY A 59 10.88 -6.86 9.30
N CYS A 60 10.73 -8.17 9.07
CA CYS A 60 9.88 -9.02 9.89
C CYS A 60 10.33 -9.05 11.37
N PHE A 61 11.63 -9.19 11.63
CA PHE A 61 12.15 -9.28 12.99
C PHE A 61 12.18 -7.92 13.71
N VAL A 62 12.31 -6.80 12.99
CA VAL A 62 12.11 -5.45 13.54
C VAL A 62 10.68 -5.29 14.02
N ILE A 63 9.68 -5.63 13.19
CA ILE A 63 8.26 -5.56 13.57
C ILE A 63 7.98 -6.44 14.79
N GLN A 64 8.51 -7.66 14.81
CA GLN A 64 8.36 -8.56 15.95
C GLN A 64 9.00 -7.99 17.22
N LYS A 65 10.21 -7.44 17.12
CA LYS A 65 10.92 -6.84 18.25
C LYS A 65 10.20 -5.60 18.77
N GLN A 66 9.68 -4.76 17.88
CA GLN A 66 8.84 -3.61 18.23
C GLN A 66 7.58 -4.05 18.98
N HIS A 67 6.89 -5.09 18.50
CA HIS A 67 5.73 -5.66 19.19
C HIS A 67 6.09 -6.15 20.58
N CYS A 68 7.18 -6.93 20.72
CA CYS A 68 7.62 -7.40 22.03
C CYS A 68 7.96 -6.23 22.97
N HIS A 69 8.65 -5.20 22.48
CA HIS A 69 8.98 -4.03 23.28
C HIS A 69 7.73 -3.25 23.71
N HIS A 70 6.80 -3.00 22.79
CA HIS A 70 5.58 -2.21 23.05
C HIS A 70 4.68 -2.87 24.10
N TYR A 71 4.59 -4.20 24.08
CA TYR A 71 3.76 -4.97 25.01
C TYR A 71 4.54 -5.58 26.18
N TYR A 72 5.80 -5.16 26.41
CA TYR A 72 6.66 -5.67 27.48
C TYR A 72 6.83 -7.20 27.49
N LEU A 73 6.82 -7.81 26.30
CA LEU A 73 7.01 -9.26 26.13
C LEU A 73 8.50 -9.62 26.06
N PRO A 74 8.89 -10.82 26.53
CA PRO A 74 10.28 -11.26 26.46
C PRO A 74 10.82 -11.32 25.02
N TRP A 75 12.02 -10.77 24.81
CA TRP A 75 12.78 -10.87 23.56
C TRP A 75 14.12 -11.57 23.81
N ASN A 76 14.45 -12.58 22.98
CA ASN A 76 15.72 -13.30 23.10
C ASN A 76 16.55 -13.15 21.82
N GLU A 77 17.60 -12.33 21.89
CA GLU A 77 18.45 -12.00 20.73
C GLU A 77 19.07 -13.24 20.06
N ARG A 78 19.54 -14.21 20.86
CA ARG A 78 20.17 -15.44 20.34
C ARG A 78 19.17 -16.33 19.61
N ARG A 79 17.95 -16.45 20.14
CA ARG A 79 16.87 -17.20 19.49
C ARG A 79 16.45 -16.48 18.21
N SER A 80 16.20 -15.18 18.27
CA SER A 80 15.79 -14.37 17.12
C SER A 80 16.81 -14.42 15.98
N GLN A 81 18.11 -14.33 16.28
CA GLN A 81 19.16 -14.51 15.27
C GLN A 81 19.11 -15.88 14.59
N ARG A 82 18.92 -16.98 15.35
CA ARG A 82 18.80 -18.32 14.76
C ARG A 82 17.57 -18.44 13.87
N SER A 83 16.42 -17.93 14.33
CA SER A 83 15.17 -17.96 13.56
C SER A 83 15.27 -17.11 12.28
N ALA A 84 15.89 -15.92 12.34
CA ALA A 84 16.06 -15.05 11.18
C ALA A 84 17.00 -15.66 10.14
N GLN A 85 18.10 -16.29 10.58
CA GLN A 85 19.02 -16.99 9.68
C GLN A 85 18.37 -18.19 9.00
N GLU A 86 17.55 -18.95 9.73
CA GLU A 86 16.77 -20.05 9.16
C GLU A 86 15.74 -19.54 8.14
N MET A 87 15.00 -18.48 8.48
CA MET A 87 14.06 -17.83 7.57
C MET A 87 14.76 -17.40 6.26
N PHE A 88 15.90 -16.71 6.38
CA PHE A 88 16.72 -16.29 5.24
C PHE A 88 17.14 -17.50 4.40
N LYS A 89 17.67 -18.55 5.03
CA LYS A 89 18.14 -19.76 4.33
C LYS A 89 17.00 -20.43 3.54
N ARG A 90 15.82 -20.56 4.15
CA ARG A 90 14.66 -21.17 3.50
C ARG A 90 14.16 -20.35 2.32
N MET A 91 14.21 -19.02 2.39
CA MET A 91 13.90 -18.15 1.27
C MET A 91 14.95 -18.25 0.16
N TRP A 92 16.23 -18.30 0.51
CA TRP A 92 17.34 -18.50 -0.43
C TRP A 92 17.22 -19.81 -1.21
N GLU A 93 16.81 -20.88 -0.53
CA GLU A 93 16.60 -22.21 -1.11
C GLU A 93 15.21 -22.39 -1.74
N PHE A 94 14.45 -21.30 -1.91
CA PHE A 94 13.09 -21.29 -2.46
C PHE A 94 12.12 -22.27 -1.78
N LYS A 95 12.31 -22.56 -0.49
CA LYS A 95 11.39 -23.41 0.30
C LYS A 95 10.10 -22.68 0.65
N PHE A 96 10.17 -21.37 0.80
CA PHE A 96 9.01 -20.48 0.82
C PHE A 96 9.46 -19.09 0.37
N LEU A 97 8.53 -18.27 -0.11
CA LEU A 97 8.71 -16.85 -0.30
C LEU A 97 7.45 -16.11 0.18
N PRO A 98 7.57 -14.87 0.68
CA PRO A 98 6.40 -14.04 0.88
C PRO A 98 5.77 -13.67 -0.47
N PRO A 99 4.53 -13.15 -0.48
CA PRO A 99 3.93 -12.60 -1.69
C PRO A 99 4.81 -11.53 -2.34
N GLY A 100 4.58 -11.23 -3.62
CA GLY A 100 5.34 -10.22 -4.37
C GLY A 100 5.45 -8.87 -3.66
N ARG A 101 4.36 -8.38 -3.04
CA ARG A 101 4.39 -7.18 -2.18
C ARG A 101 5.32 -7.31 -0.97
N GLY A 102 5.33 -8.48 -0.33
CA GLY A 102 6.27 -8.76 0.75
C GLY A 102 7.72 -8.69 0.27
N LEU A 103 8.04 -9.28 -0.89
CA LEU A 103 9.38 -9.17 -1.48
C LEU A 103 9.76 -7.71 -1.80
N TRP A 104 8.82 -6.94 -2.36
CA TRP A 104 9.07 -5.56 -2.77
C TRP A 104 9.12 -4.55 -1.62
N ALA A 105 8.26 -4.69 -0.60
CA ALA A 105 8.01 -3.62 0.38
C ALA A 105 8.44 -3.96 1.81
N MET A 106 8.47 -5.24 2.23
CA MET A 106 8.82 -5.60 3.61
C MET A 106 10.21 -5.08 3.98
N GLY A 107 10.34 -4.45 5.16
CA GLY A 107 11.60 -3.89 5.65
C GLY A 107 12.06 -2.63 4.93
N SER A 108 11.28 -2.06 4.01
CA SER A 108 11.57 -0.75 3.42
C SER A 108 11.09 0.39 4.32
N ASP A 109 11.74 1.54 4.23
CA ASP A 109 11.29 2.80 4.85
C ASP A 109 9.83 3.12 4.54
N PHE A 110 9.38 2.81 3.33
CA PHE A 110 8.01 3.04 2.90
C PHE A 110 7.02 2.24 3.77
N ALA A 111 7.29 0.96 4.00
CA ALA A 111 6.44 0.12 4.85
C ALA A 111 6.40 0.60 6.31
N PHE A 112 7.54 1.04 6.85
CA PHE A 112 7.60 1.56 8.23
C PHE A 112 6.91 2.93 8.39
N LYS A 113 7.03 3.82 7.39
CA LYS A 113 6.44 5.18 7.44
C LYS A 113 4.97 5.23 7.07
N LYS A 114 4.53 4.39 6.13
CA LYS A 114 3.16 4.41 5.57
C LYS A 114 2.28 3.25 6.04
N GLY A 115 2.84 2.33 6.83
CA GLY A 115 2.10 1.23 7.44
C GLY A 115 1.96 -0.02 6.57
N GLY A 116 1.25 -1.00 7.12
CA GLY A 116 1.19 -2.37 6.60
C GLY A 116 0.35 -2.57 5.34
N ALA A 117 -0.47 -1.60 4.91
CA ALA A 117 -1.32 -1.75 3.73
C ALA A 117 -0.51 -2.13 2.47
N CYS A 118 0.71 -1.59 2.34
CA CYS A 118 1.61 -1.92 1.22
C CYS A 118 2.07 -3.40 1.17
N LEU A 119 1.93 -4.13 2.27
CA LEU A 119 2.28 -5.56 2.40
C LEU A 119 1.10 -6.48 2.06
N ASN A 120 -0.11 -5.93 1.94
CA ASN A 120 -1.32 -6.68 1.66
C ASN A 120 -1.69 -6.54 0.18
N ASN A 121 -1.87 -7.67 -0.51
CA ASN A 121 -2.25 -7.67 -1.94
C ASN A 121 -3.75 -7.49 -2.15
N CYS A 122 -4.56 -8.01 -1.21
CA CYS A 122 -5.99 -8.14 -1.37
C CYS A 122 -6.71 -7.57 -0.14
N GLY A 123 -7.91 -7.07 -0.36
CA GLY A 123 -8.80 -6.53 0.66
C GLY A 123 -10.24 -6.91 0.39
N PHE A 124 -11.08 -6.79 1.41
CA PHE A 124 -12.53 -6.92 1.26
C PHE A 124 -13.23 -5.82 2.05
N VAL A 125 -14.26 -5.22 1.45
CA VAL A 125 -15.14 -4.28 2.14
C VAL A 125 -16.60 -4.65 1.92
N SER A 126 -17.36 -4.69 3.00
CA SER A 126 -18.79 -4.98 2.96
C SER A 126 -19.59 -3.69 2.84
N THR A 127 -20.68 -3.71 2.07
CA THR A 127 -21.66 -2.61 2.03
C THR A 127 -22.75 -2.80 3.08
N LYS A 128 -22.66 -3.82 3.95
CA LYS A 128 -23.67 -4.14 4.97
C LYS A 128 -23.92 -3.06 6.03
N ASP A 129 -23.13 -2.00 6.10
CA ASP A 129 -23.32 -0.91 7.07
C ASP A 129 -23.47 0.44 6.36
N ILE A 130 -23.80 0.43 5.06
CA ILE A 130 -23.90 1.62 4.21
C ILE A 130 -24.90 2.65 4.74
N GLY A 131 -25.96 2.21 5.44
CA GLY A 131 -26.92 3.12 6.08
C GLY A 131 -26.36 3.94 7.25
N SER A 132 -25.17 3.60 7.78
CA SER A 132 -24.46 4.42 8.78
C SER A 132 -23.59 5.49 8.14
N SER A 133 -22.91 5.14 7.06
CA SER A 133 -22.12 6.07 6.24
C SER A 133 -22.09 5.57 4.81
N LEU A 134 -22.69 6.36 3.91
CA LEU A 134 -22.71 6.05 2.50
C LEU A 134 -21.28 5.98 1.95
N SER A 135 -20.44 6.96 2.27
CA SER A 135 -19.08 7.08 1.70
C SER A 135 -18.11 6.00 2.15
N THR A 136 -18.20 5.53 3.41
CA THR A 136 -17.19 4.65 4.04
C THR A 136 -16.76 3.44 3.20
N PRO A 137 -17.66 2.57 2.69
CA PRO A 137 -17.24 1.40 1.91
C PRO A 137 -16.54 1.79 0.60
N PHE A 138 -16.97 2.87 -0.05
CA PHE A 138 -16.44 3.30 -1.34
C PHE A 138 -15.10 4.03 -1.21
N ILE A 139 -14.94 4.86 -0.18
CA ILE A 139 -13.65 5.54 0.07
C ILE A 139 -12.58 4.52 0.46
N TRP A 140 -12.94 3.48 1.24
CA TRP A 140 -11.99 2.41 1.58
C TRP A 140 -11.59 1.60 0.34
N LEU A 141 -12.58 1.26 -0.51
CA LEU A 141 -12.32 0.58 -1.78
C LEU A 141 -11.37 1.40 -2.65
N MET A 142 -11.65 2.69 -2.85
CA MET A 142 -10.82 3.59 -3.65
C MET A 142 -9.42 3.71 -3.06
N ASP A 143 -9.33 3.92 -1.75
CA ASP A 143 -8.06 4.11 -1.06
C ASP A 143 -7.11 2.91 -1.21
N MET A 144 -7.64 1.72 -0.93
CA MET A 144 -6.89 0.46 -1.08
C MET A 144 -6.57 0.16 -2.54
N SER A 145 -7.49 0.44 -3.47
CA SER A 145 -7.22 0.25 -4.91
C SER A 145 -6.10 1.17 -5.41
N LEU A 146 -6.04 2.42 -4.91
CA LEU A 146 -4.95 3.35 -5.23
C LEU A 146 -3.61 2.95 -4.60
N LEU A 147 -3.61 2.10 -3.57
CA LEU A 147 -2.40 1.41 -3.06
C LEU A 147 -2.05 0.15 -3.87
N GLY A 148 -2.83 -0.16 -4.91
CA GLY A 148 -2.73 -1.33 -5.78
C GLY A 148 -3.28 -2.62 -5.16
N VAL A 149 -4.09 -2.51 -4.10
CA VAL A 149 -4.73 -3.66 -3.45
C VAL A 149 -5.93 -4.07 -4.28
N GLY A 150 -6.05 -5.35 -4.61
CA GLY A 150 -7.28 -5.89 -5.21
C GLY A 150 -8.39 -5.98 -4.17
N VAL A 151 -9.44 -5.19 -4.31
CA VAL A 151 -10.53 -5.14 -3.34
C VAL A 151 -11.75 -5.88 -3.87
N GLY A 152 -12.13 -6.95 -3.17
CA GLY A 152 -13.47 -7.54 -3.31
C GLY A 152 -14.49 -6.76 -2.48
N PHE A 153 -15.75 -6.76 -2.91
CA PHE A 153 -16.83 -6.15 -2.14
C PHE A 153 -18.14 -6.92 -2.32
N ASP A 154 -19.05 -6.78 -1.36
CA ASP A 154 -20.43 -7.26 -1.49
C ASP A 154 -21.41 -6.13 -1.77
N THR A 155 -22.62 -6.49 -2.20
CA THR A 155 -23.74 -5.56 -2.43
C THR A 155 -24.84 -5.72 -1.39
N LYS A 156 -24.52 -6.22 -0.18
CA LYS A 156 -25.53 -6.46 0.87
C LYS A 156 -26.25 -5.19 1.31
N GLY A 157 -25.61 -4.03 1.16
CA GLY A 157 -26.21 -2.72 1.42
C GLY A 157 -27.47 -2.44 0.58
N ALA A 158 -27.60 -3.04 -0.61
CA ALA A 158 -28.76 -2.85 -1.48
C ALA A 158 -30.03 -3.54 -0.97
N PHE A 159 -29.90 -4.50 -0.05
CA PHE A 159 -31.01 -5.31 0.47
C PHE A 159 -31.33 -4.99 1.94
N GLN A 160 -31.05 -3.76 2.38
CA GLN A 160 -31.34 -3.32 3.73
C GLN A 160 -32.70 -2.64 3.81
N ASP A 161 -33.41 -2.90 4.90
CA ASP A 161 -34.68 -2.22 5.21
C ASP A 161 -34.49 -0.72 5.50
N ARG A 162 -33.24 -0.29 5.70
CA ARG A 162 -32.89 1.12 5.86
C ARG A 162 -32.59 1.72 4.49
N GLU A 163 -33.57 2.43 3.94
CA GLU A 163 -33.39 3.18 2.70
C GLU A 163 -32.23 4.18 2.84
N VAL A 164 -31.23 4.05 1.97
CA VAL A 164 -30.19 5.07 1.80
C VAL A 164 -30.79 6.17 0.92
N PHE A 165 -31.36 7.20 1.56
CA PHE A 165 -31.91 8.33 0.85
C PHE A 165 -30.80 9.24 0.33
N LEU A 166 -30.55 9.18 -0.97
CA LEU A 166 -29.76 10.20 -1.64
C LEU A 166 -30.56 11.49 -1.70
N ARG A 167 -29.93 12.60 -1.33
CA ARG A 167 -30.51 13.93 -1.36
C ARG A 167 -29.86 14.74 -2.47
N GLU A 168 -30.58 15.74 -2.98
CA GLU A 168 -29.96 16.75 -3.81
C GLU A 168 -28.90 17.50 -2.95
N PRO A 169 -27.62 17.50 -3.36
CA PRO A 169 -26.59 18.17 -2.60
C PRO A 169 -26.86 19.67 -2.48
N ARG A 170 -26.65 20.24 -1.30
CA ARG A 170 -26.68 21.70 -1.12
C ARG A 170 -25.46 22.31 -1.84
N PRO A 171 -25.63 23.16 -2.86
CA PRO A 171 -24.51 23.81 -3.52
C PRO A 171 -23.88 24.86 -2.60
N THR A 172 -22.57 25.04 -2.70
CA THR A 172 -21.81 26.10 -2.05
C THR A 172 -20.92 26.82 -3.06
N LYS A 173 -20.56 28.07 -2.78
CA LYS A 173 -19.69 28.90 -3.65
C LYS A 173 -18.19 28.67 -3.40
N ASP A 174 -17.85 27.70 -2.55
CA ASP A 174 -16.48 27.37 -2.23
C ASP A 174 -15.87 26.49 -3.32
N THR A 175 -14.55 26.54 -3.41
CA THR A 175 -13.75 25.69 -4.29
C THR A 175 -13.02 24.67 -3.44
N HIS A 176 -13.11 23.39 -3.82
CA HIS A 176 -12.34 22.32 -3.20
C HIS A 176 -11.03 22.13 -3.96
N VAL A 177 -9.91 22.54 -3.36
CA VAL A 177 -8.58 22.33 -3.93
C VAL A 177 -8.16 20.86 -3.72
N VAL A 178 -7.87 20.16 -4.81
CA VAL A 178 -7.50 18.74 -4.78
C VAL A 178 -6.00 18.61 -4.54
N GLU A 179 -5.63 18.09 -3.38
CA GLU A 179 -4.23 17.78 -3.08
C GLU A 179 -3.69 16.72 -4.06
N ASP A 180 -2.46 16.90 -4.54
CA ASP A 180 -1.72 15.94 -5.37
C ASP A 180 -1.22 14.73 -4.58
N SER A 181 -2.16 14.03 -3.95
CA SER A 181 -1.96 12.88 -3.08
C SER A 181 -3.08 11.86 -3.30
N ARG A 182 -2.84 10.60 -2.91
CA ARG A 182 -3.90 9.57 -2.90
C ARG A 182 -5.06 10.04 -2.03
N GLU A 183 -4.73 10.58 -0.87
CA GLU A 183 -5.67 11.09 0.12
C GLU A 183 -6.52 12.23 -0.43
N GLY A 184 -5.96 13.14 -1.25
CA GLY A 184 -6.68 14.21 -1.92
C GLY A 184 -7.74 13.67 -2.90
N TRP A 185 -7.39 12.65 -3.68
CA TRP A 185 -8.35 11.97 -4.55
C TRP A 185 -9.48 11.29 -3.79
N VAL A 186 -9.15 10.61 -2.68
CA VAL A 186 -10.16 9.99 -1.80
C VAL A 186 -11.05 11.05 -1.14
N ALA A 187 -10.49 12.21 -0.79
CA ALA A 187 -11.25 13.33 -0.21
C ALA A 187 -12.28 13.92 -1.17
N VAL A 188 -11.96 14.05 -2.45
CA VAL A 188 -12.93 14.46 -3.50
C VAL A 188 -14.10 13.48 -3.55
N PHE A 189 -13.81 12.19 -3.62
CA PHE A 189 -14.86 11.17 -3.72
C PHE A 189 -15.72 11.11 -2.46
N LYS A 190 -15.10 11.23 -1.28
CA LYS A 190 -15.79 11.37 0.01
C LYS A 190 -16.71 12.59 0.00
N ARG A 191 -16.22 13.76 -0.44
CA ARG A 191 -16.97 15.02 -0.46
C ARG A 191 -18.24 14.90 -1.29
N ILE A 192 -18.14 14.29 -2.47
CA ILE A 192 -19.29 14.07 -3.36
C ILE A 192 -20.30 13.14 -2.69
N LEU A 193 -19.87 11.97 -2.21
CA LEU A 193 -20.78 11.00 -1.60
C LEU A 193 -21.45 11.54 -0.33
N ASP A 194 -20.70 12.22 0.54
CA ASP A 194 -21.25 12.81 1.76
C ASP A 194 -22.21 13.98 1.46
N ALA A 195 -22.02 14.69 0.34
CA ALA A 195 -22.96 15.73 -0.08
C ALA A 195 -24.31 15.13 -0.48
N TYR A 196 -24.32 13.97 -1.15
CA TYR A 196 -25.55 13.21 -1.44
C TYR A 196 -26.12 12.52 -0.19
N ASP A 197 -25.30 12.18 0.81
CA ASP A 197 -25.74 11.68 2.13
C ASP A 197 -26.27 12.82 3.03
N GLY A 198 -26.21 14.08 2.57
CA GLY A 198 -26.61 15.27 3.34
C GLY A 198 -25.70 15.58 4.53
N LYS A 199 -24.52 14.96 4.60
CA LYS A 199 -23.48 15.18 5.61
C LYS A 199 -22.50 16.28 5.20
N ASP A 200 -22.53 16.67 3.93
CA ASP A 200 -21.68 17.72 3.40
C ASP A 200 -22.38 18.58 2.32
N SER A 201 -21.69 19.58 1.77
CA SER A 201 -22.15 20.38 0.62
C SER A 201 -21.37 20.10 -0.66
N MET A 202 -21.98 20.38 -1.81
CA MET A 202 -21.29 20.28 -3.10
C MET A 202 -20.57 21.59 -3.40
N PRO A 203 -19.22 21.60 -3.54
CA PRO A 203 -18.49 22.80 -3.93
C PRO A 203 -18.86 23.23 -5.35
N GLU A 204 -18.68 24.52 -5.66
CA GLU A 204 -18.93 25.05 -7.01
C GLU A 204 -17.93 24.47 -8.01
N PHE A 205 -16.68 24.34 -7.59
CA PHE A 205 -15.58 23.84 -8.41
C PHE A 205 -14.65 22.93 -7.60
N PHE A 206 -14.06 21.94 -8.29
CA PHE A 206 -12.88 21.23 -7.85
C PHE A 206 -11.67 21.80 -8.58
N ASP A 207 -10.72 22.36 -7.84
CA ASP A 207 -9.48 22.89 -8.40
C ASP A 207 -8.41 21.80 -8.46
N TYR A 208 -7.94 21.51 -9.67
CA TYR A 208 -6.94 20.48 -9.94
C TYR A 208 -5.58 21.09 -10.35
N SER A 209 -5.37 22.40 -10.14
CA SER A 209 -4.13 23.11 -10.51
C SER A 209 -2.86 22.44 -9.99
N ASP A 210 -2.97 21.85 -8.81
CA ASP A 210 -1.83 21.28 -8.07
C ASP A 210 -1.54 19.84 -8.47
N ILE A 211 -2.43 19.19 -9.22
CA ILE A 211 -2.25 17.80 -9.64
C ILE A 211 -1.10 17.69 -10.63
N ARG A 212 -0.18 16.75 -10.34
CA ARG A 212 0.98 16.53 -11.20
C ARG A 212 0.58 16.12 -12.63
N PRO A 213 1.41 16.47 -13.62
CA PRO A 213 1.22 16.01 -15.00
C PRO A 213 1.26 14.48 -15.12
N GLU A 214 0.59 13.99 -16.17
CA GLU A 214 0.65 12.60 -16.58
C GLU A 214 2.11 12.14 -16.82
N GLY A 215 2.39 10.88 -16.49
CA GLY A 215 3.73 10.31 -16.66
C GLY A 215 4.74 10.73 -15.58
N GLN A 216 4.37 11.53 -14.58
CA GLN A 216 5.21 11.68 -13.40
C GLN A 216 5.19 10.42 -12.51
N SER A 217 6.36 10.01 -12.04
CA SER A 217 6.54 8.81 -11.24
C SER A 217 5.90 8.94 -9.84
N SER A 218 5.15 7.92 -9.42
CA SER A 218 4.76 7.77 -8.02
C SER A 218 5.91 7.17 -7.21
N LYS A 219 6.47 7.95 -6.29
CA LYS A 219 7.52 7.51 -5.33
C LYS A 219 7.10 6.27 -4.52
N ALA A 220 5.80 6.07 -4.32
CA ALA A 220 5.24 4.98 -3.51
C ALA A 220 5.07 3.67 -4.29
N LEU A 221 4.67 3.74 -5.56
CA LEU A 221 4.29 2.56 -6.35
C LEU A 221 5.34 2.16 -7.40
N GLY A 222 6.31 3.03 -7.71
CA GLY A 222 7.32 2.74 -8.74
C GLY A 222 6.72 2.62 -10.15
N VAL A 223 5.47 3.04 -10.35
CA VAL A 223 4.75 3.06 -11.62
C VAL A 223 4.38 4.50 -12.00
N LEU A 224 4.13 4.71 -13.29
CA LEU A 224 3.57 5.94 -13.84
C LEU A 224 2.09 6.02 -13.45
N LEU A 225 1.63 7.21 -13.05
CA LEU A 225 0.23 7.42 -12.70
C LEU A 225 -0.62 7.62 -13.97
N PRO A 226 -1.86 7.09 -13.99
CA PRO A 226 -2.83 7.41 -15.03
C PRO A 226 -3.07 8.92 -15.07
N GLY A 227 -3.19 9.51 -16.25
CA GLY A 227 -3.38 10.95 -16.42
C GLY A 227 -4.66 11.47 -15.73
N LEU A 228 -4.63 12.77 -15.38
CA LEU A 228 -5.74 13.50 -14.76
C LEU A 228 -7.09 13.29 -15.47
N HIS A 229 -7.06 13.04 -16.79
CA HIS A 229 -8.26 12.80 -17.60
C HIS A 229 -9.04 11.55 -17.15
N LEU A 230 -8.35 10.48 -16.73
CA LEU A 230 -9.01 9.23 -16.30
C LEU A 230 -9.78 9.48 -15.00
N LEU A 231 -9.18 10.23 -14.07
CA LEU A 231 -9.80 10.52 -12.79
C LEU A 231 -10.96 11.52 -12.92
N LYS A 232 -10.85 12.51 -13.81
CA LYS A 232 -11.99 13.40 -14.14
C LYS A 232 -13.17 12.64 -14.75
N SER A 233 -12.90 11.66 -15.62
CA SER A 233 -13.96 10.86 -16.25
C SER A 233 -14.82 10.07 -15.24
N TRP A 234 -14.28 9.76 -14.05
CA TRP A 234 -15.03 9.07 -12.99
C TRP A 234 -16.14 9.94 -12.39
N PHE A 235 -16.00 11.27 -12.45
CA PHE A 235 -16.95 12.21 -11.83
C PHE A 235 -17.93 12.82 -12.82
N TYR A 236 -17.51 13.02 -14.08
CA TYR A 236 -18.32 13.70 -15.09
C TYR A 236 -19.01 12.73 -16.08
N GLY A 237 -18.73 11.42 -16.00
CA GLY A 237 -19.19 10.43 -16.97
C GLY A 237 -18.50 10.59 -18.34
N PRO A 238 -18.75 9.69 -19.31
CA PRO A 238 -18.32 9.92 -20.68
C PRO A 238 -18.95 11.22 -21.21
N PRO A 239 -18.26 11.96 -22.10
CA PRO A 239 -18.88 13.11 -22.75
C PRO A 239 -20.19 12.64 -23.39
N ARG A 240 -21.30 13.31 -23.02
CA ARG A 240 -22.58 13.06 -23.67
C ARG A 240 -22.41 13.53 -25.12
N ASN A 241 -22.50 12.59 -26.06
CA ASN A 241 -22.60 12.88 -27.48
C ASN A 241 -23.87 13.67 -27.78
#